data_AF-A0A7R9JZQ0-F1
#
_entry.id   AF-A0A7R9JZQ0-F1
#
_cell.length_a   1.000
_cell.length_b   1.000
_cell.length_c   1.000
_cell.angle_alpha   90.00
_cell.angle_beta   90.00
_cell.angle_gamma   90.00
#
_symmetry.space_group_name_H-M   'P 1'
#
loop_
_entity.id
_entity.type
_entity.pdbx_description
1 polymer ?
#
loop_
_entity_poly.entity_id
_entity_poly.type
_entity_poly.pdbx_seq_one_letter_code
_entity_poly.pdbx_strand_id
1 'polypeptide(L)'
;MAALKETGRKKIEYCVYKYSSYSSTYVPDNIQEDKPLDQSSRWSSDTNNPPQYLILKLHKHSIVESITFGKYEKTHVCNLKKFKVFGGLQEDNMVELLESGLKNDTVSETFQLRHTVGNSPFPCRYIKIMPLQSWGPSFNFSIWFVELTGIDNWDIVKPCIEWFYSYREREAVRLCLKLIRQLDYQEAFDALQSRSNVLLEDPLLSKLHDLLVKRGNYEETELFMEQCATSKT
;
A
#
# COMPACT_ATOMS: atom_id res chain seq x y z
N MET A 1 7.04 10.11 -24.77
CA MET A 1 6.60 9.44 -23.52
C MET A 1 5.72 8.20 -23.73
N ALA A 2 5.27 7.87 -24.95
CA ALA A 2 4.56 6.61 -25.23
C ALA A 2 5.50 5.42 -25.56
N ALA A 3 6.81 5.64 -25.74
CA ALA A 3 7.77 4.65 -26.22
C ALA A 3 8.49 3.83 -25.11
N LEU A 4 8.18 4.08 -23.83
CA LEU A 4 8.68 3.29 -22.69
C LEU A 4 7.69 2.20 -22.24
N LYS A 5 6.57 2.02 -22.96
CA LYS A 5 5.38 1.32 -22.44
C LYS A 5 5.40 -0.21 -22.49
N GLU A 6 6.37 -0.87 -23.11
CA GLU A 6 6.34 -2.35 -23.22
C GLU A 6 7.66 -3.09 -22.93
N THR A 7 8.82 -2.44 -22.91
CA THR A 7 10.11 -3.16 -22.89
C THR A 7 10.70 -3.43 -21.50
N GLY A 8 10.06 -3.01 -20.42
CA GLY A 8 10.59 -3.13 -19.05
C GLY A 8 9.74 -3.94 -18.06
N ARG A 9 8.54 -4.36 -18.47
CA ARG A 9 7.60 -5.06 -17.58
C ARG A 9 7.87 -6.55 -17.62
N LYS A 10 8.04 -7.15 -16.45
CA LYS A 10 8.25 -8.59 -16.34
C LYS A 10 7.74 -9.12 -15.02
N LYS A 11 7.72 -10.45 -14.94
CA LYS A 11 7.51 -11.19 -13.70
C LYS A 11 8.60 -10.83 -12.69
N ILE A 12 8.17 -10.49 -11.47
CA ILE A 12 9.05 -10.17 -10.36
C ILE A 12 9.16 -11.41 -9.48
N GLU A 13 10.38 -11.91 -9.33
CA GLU A 13 10.67 -13.02 -8.44
C GLU A 13 10.61 -12.58 -6.97
N TYR A 14 10.10 -13.47 -6.13
CA TYR A 14 9.97 -13.28 -4.70
C TYR A 14 10.13 -14.61 -3.96
N CYS A 15 10.42 -14.52 -2.66
CA CYS A 15 10.27 -15.62 -1.72
C CYS A 15 9.25 -15.27 -0.63
N VAL A 16 8.64 -16.27 -0.01
CA VAL A 16 7.85 -16.03 1.20
C VAL A 16 8.81 -15.70 2.34
N TYR A 17 8.56 -14.56 2.99
CA TYR A 17 9.45 -14.01 4.01
C TYR A 17 8.88 -14.14 5.42
N LYS A 18 7.60 -13.81 5.60
CA LYS A 18 6.86 -14.02 6.85
C LYS A 18 5.42 -14.43 6.55
N TYR A 19 4.78 -15.07 7.51
CA TYR A 19 3.38 -15.46 7.44
C TYR A 19 2.79 -15.47 8.84
N SER A 20 1.47 -15.33 8.93
CA SER A 20 0.75 -15.37 10.22
C SER A 20 0.63 -16.80 10.77
N SER A 21 0.16 -17.72 9.93
CA SER A 21 -0.09 -19.12 10.26
C SER A 21 -0.22 -19.94 8.98
N TYR A 22 -0.21 -21.26 9.09
CA TYR A 22 -0.65 -22.15 8.02
C TYR A 22 -1.21 -23.45 8.61
N SER A 23 -2.10 -24.11 7.86
CA SER A 23 -2.71 -25.37 8.27
C SER A 23 -2.03 -26.56 7.59
N SER A 24 -1.60 -27.54 8.39
CA SER A 24 -1.13 -28.87 7.91
C SER A 24 -0.08 -28.76 6.78
N THR A 25 -0.38 -29.29 5.60
CA THR A 25 0.51 -29.30 4.42
C THR A 25 0.32 -28.09 3.50
N TYR A 26 -0.60 -27.17 3.81
CA TYR A 26 -0.89 -25.99 3.00
C TYR A 26 0.09 -24.86 3.29
N VAL A 27 1.37 -25.14 3.05
CA VAL A 27 2.49 -24.26 3.40
C VAL A 27 2.46 -22.95 2.61
N PRO A 28 3.03 -21.86 3.16
CA PRO A 28 3.06 -20.56 2.49
C PRO A 28 3.70 -20.57 1.10
N ASP A 29 4.77 -21.34 0.89
CA ASP A 29 5.53 -21.36 -0.38
C ASP A 29 4.74 -21.93 -1.56
N ASN A 30 3.65 -22.66 -1.30
CA ASN A 30 2.78 -23.22 -2.35
C ASN A 30 2.22 -22.15 -3.30
N ILE A 31 2.14 -20.88 -2.87
CA ILE A 31 1.66 -19.78 -3.73
C ILE A 31 2.59 -19.48 -4.91
N GLN A 32 3.81 -20.03 -4.94
CA GLN A 32 4.79 -19.74 -5.98
C GLN A 32 4.59 -20.58 -7.24
N GLU A 33 3.77 -21.64 -7.18
CA GLU A 33 3.52 -22.57 -8.28
C GLU A 33 2.04 -22.55 -8.70
N ASP A 34 1.78 -22.33 -9.99
CA ASP A 34 0.42 -22.35 -10.52
C ASP A 34 0.02 -23.78 -10.90
N LYS A 35 -0.55 -24.51 -9.94
CA LYS A 35 -1.00 -25.91 -10.11
C LYS A 35 -2.50 -26.03 -9.83
N PRO A 36 -3.37 -25.56 -10.75
CA PRO A 36 -4.83 -25.54 -10.53
C PRO A 36 -5.46 -26.93 -10.35
N LEU A 37 -4.81 -27.99 -10.83
CA LEU A 37 -5.28 -29.38 -10.69
C LEU A 37 -4.89 -30.02 -9.34
N ASP A 38 -4.02 -29.38 -8.56
CA ASP A 38 -3.53 -29.88 -7.28
C ASP A 38 -4.21 -29.13 -6.13
N GLN A 39 -5.16 -29.78 -5.45
CA GLN A 39 -5.87 -29.20 -4.31
C GLN A 39 -4.93 -28.85 -3.13
N SER A 40 -3.76 -29.48 -3.06
CA SER A 40 -2.76 -29.22 -2.01
C SER A 40 -1.86 -28.01 -2.32
N SER A 41 -1.79 -27.58 -3.58
CA SER A 41 -0.97 -26.44 -4.04
C SER A 41 -1.63 -25.10 -3.69
N ARG A 42 -1.70 -24.82 -2.40
CA ARG A 42 -2.16 -23.55 -1.83
C ARG A 42 -1.50 -23.30 -0.49
N TRP A 43 -1.39 -22.03 -0.13
CA TRP A 43 -1.34 -21.65 1.27
C TRP A 43 -2.75 -21.67 1.85
N SER A 44 -2.89 -22.17 3.08
CA SER A 44 -4.12 -21.96 3.85
C SER A 44 -3.79 -21.54 5.26
N SER A 45 -4.44 -20.48 5.77
CA SER A 45 -4.29 -20.07 7.16
C SER A 45 -4.78 -21.16 8.11
N ASP A 46 -4.25 -21.20 9.34
CA ASP A 46 -4.68 -22.16 10.36
C ASP A 46 -6.04 -21.78 10.98
N THR A 47 -6.31 -20.47 11.00
CA THR A 47 -7.57 -19.88 11.47
C THR A 47 -8.01 -18.75 10.54
N ASN A 48 -9.29 -18.37 10.60
CA ASN A 48 -9.82 -17.16 9.97
C ASN A 48 -9.81 -15.93 10.90
N ASN A 49 -9.33 -16.07 12.15
CA ASN A 49 -9.19 -14.95 13.08
C ASN A 49 -8.05 -14.01 12.63
N PRO A 50 -8.31 -12.70 12.45
CA PRO A 50 -7.28 -11.74 12.08
C PRO A 50 -6.28 -11.50 13.24
N PRO A 51 -5.04 -11.08 12.94
CA PRO A 51 -4.50 -10.82 11.61
C PRO A 51 -4.00 -12.09 10.90
N GLN A 52 -4.45 -12.33 9.67
CA GLN A 52 -3.84 -13.32 8.77
C GLN A 52 -3.13 -12.62 7.61
N TYR A 53 -1.94 -13.09 7.25
CA TYR A 53 -1.14 -12.47 6.20
C TYR A 53 -0.04 -13.38 5.65
N LEU A 54 0.40 -13.05 4.45
CA LEU A 54 1.70 -13.43 3.89
C LEU A 54 2.51 -12.17 3.61
N ILE A 55 3.81 -12.18 3.92
CA ILE A 55 4.77 -11.17 3.49
C ILE A 55 5.73 -11.84 2.52
N LEU A 56 5.80 -11.29 1.32
CA LEU A 56 6.69 -11.69 0.24
C LEU A 56 7.86 -10.72 0.21
N LYS A 57 9.08 -11.24 0.07
CA LYS A 57 10.29 -10.44 -0.15
C LYS A 57 10.72 -10.61 -1.59
N LEU A 58 10.70 -9.51 -2.34
CA LEU A 58 11.12 -9.48 -3.73
C LEU A 58 12.62 -9.74 -3.81
N HIS A 59 13.10 -10.43 -4.84
CA HIS A 59 14.54 -10.68 -5.03
C HIS A 59 15.33 -9.40 -5.28
N LYS A 60 14.72 -8.45 -5.99
CA LYS A 60 15.23 -7.09 -6.25
C LYS A 60 14.21 -6.05 -5.79
N HIS A 61 14.66 -4.81 -5.61
CA HIS A 61 13.70 -3.71 -5.47
C HIS A 61 13.01 -3.52 -6.81
N SER A 62 11.70 -3.34 -6.79
CA SER A 62 10.91 -3.25 -8.02
C SER A 62 9.73 -2.30 -7.83
N ILE A 63 9.34 -1.63 -8.91
CA ILE A 63 8.04 -0.96 -9.01
C ILE A 63 7.02 -2.05 -9.34
N VAL A 64 6.17 -2.41 -8.38
CA VAL A 64 5.20 -3.51 -8.55
C VAL A 64 3.90 -2.91 -9.08
N GLU A 65 3.57 -3.20 -10.34
CA GLU A 65 2.43 -2.60 -11.02
C GLU A 65 1.17 -3.46 -10.90
N SER A 66 1.30 -4.78 -10.83
CA SER A 66 0.14 -5.66 -10.67
C SER A 66 0.44 -6.95 -9.91
N ILE A 67 -0.64 -7.54 -9.41
CA ILE A 67 -0.67 -8.85 -8.74
C ILE A 67 -1.71 -9.73 -9.42
N THR A 68 -1.34 -10.98 -9.71
CA THR A 68 -2.22 -12.00 -10.26
C THR A 68 -2.43 -13.09 -9.23
N PHE A 69 -3.68 -13.46 -9.02
CA PHE A 69 -4.08 -14.60 -8.19
C PHE A 69 -4.55 -15.74 -9.08
N GLY A 70 -3.87 -16.89 -9.00
CA GLY A 70 -4.36 -18.12 -9.60
C GLY A 70 -5.49 -18.75 -8.77
N LYS A 71 -6.14 -19.77 -9.33
CA LYS A 71 -7.31 -20.45 -8.75
C LYS A 71 -7.16 -21.96 -8.84
N TYR A 72 -7.96 -22.66 -8.04
CA TYR A 72 -8.19 -24.09 -8.19
C TYR A 72 -9.10 -24.40 -9.40
N GLU A 73 -9.03 -25.61 -9.93
CA GLU A 73 -9.87 -26.08 -11.05
C GLU A 73 -11.38 -26.08 -10.75
N LYS A 74 -11.78 -25.90 -9.49
CA LYS A 74 -13.17 -25.80 -9.03
C LYS A 74 -13.34 -24.61 -8.10
N THR A 75 -14.58 -24.15 -7.96
CA THR A 75 -14.94 -23.13 -6.97
C THR A 75 -14.59 -23.62 -5.57
N HIS A 76 -14.13 -22.71 -4.71
CA HIS A 76 -13.63 -23.11 -3.40
C HIS A 76 -14.01 -22.09 -2.32
N VAL A 77 -14.58 -22.58 -1.22
CA VAL A 77 -15.11 -21.75 -0.12
C VAL A 77 -14.02 -20.90 0.58
N CYS A 78 -12.78 -21.37 0.58
CA CYS A 78 -11.63 -20.63 1.13
C CYS A 78 -11.08 -19.51 0.23
N ASN A 79 -11.63 -19.32 -0.98
CA ASN A 79 -11.22 -18.22 -1.86
C ASN A 79 -11.45 -16.86 -1.19
N LEU A 80 -10.56 -15.91 -1.46
CA LEU A 80 -10.56 -14.60 -0.81
C LEU A 80 -11.67 -13.70 -1.38
N LYS A 81 -12.84 -13.67 -0.75
CA LYS A 81 -13.91 -12.72 -1.07
C LYS A 81 -13.48 -11.27 -0.83
N LYS A 82 -12.62 -11.04 0.16
CA LYS A 82 -12.05 -9.71 0.44
C LYS A 82 -10.60 -9.82 0.92
N PHE A 83 -9.72 -8.97 0.41
CA PHE A 83 -8.32 -8.88 0.81
C PHE A 83 -7.75 -7.48 0.60
N LYS A 84 -6.61 -7.21 1.25
CA LYS A 84 -5.78 -6.04 1.00
C LYS A 84 -4.38 -6.45 0.59
N VAL A 85 -3.73 -5.61 -0.19
CA VAL A 85 -2.31 -5.72 -0.55
C VAL A 85 -1.60 -4.45 -0.09
N PHE A 86 -0.50 -4.62 0.61
CA PHE A 86 0.39 -3.55 1.05
C PHE A 86 1.78 -3.76 0.45
N GLY A 87 2.55 -2.70 0.32
CA GLY A 87 3.94 -2.80 -0.10
C GLY A 87 4.80 -1.67 0.42
N GLY A 88 6.10 -1.93 0.51
CA GLY A 88 7.06 -0.93 0.97
C GLY A 88 8.50 -1.39 0.83
N LEU A 89 9.43 -0.46 1.07
CA LEU A 89 10.87 -0.74 1.12
C LEU A 89 11.26 -1.56 2.37
N GLN A 90 10.46 -1.46 3.43
CA GLN A 90 10.64 -2.13 4.72
C GLN A 90 9.34 -2.85 5.11
N GLU A 91 9.43 -3.83 5.99
CA GLU A 91 8.29 -4.65 6.42
C GLU A 91 7.28 -3.90 7.33
N ASP A 92 7.76 -2.95 8.15
CA ASP A 92 6.92 -2.29 9.16
C ASP A 92 6.19 -1.05 8.65
N ASN A 93 6.67 -0.47 7.54
CA ASN A 93 6.20 0.82 7.02
C ASN A 93 5.69 0.68 5.58
N MET A 94 4.69 -0.18 5.39
CA MET A 94 4.06 -0.41 4.10
C MET A 94 2.89 0.54 3.85
N VAL A 95 2.64 0.86 2.58
CA VAL A 95 1.46 1.60 2.12
C VAL A 95 0.45 0.64 1.51
N GLU A 96 -0.84 0.94 1.66
CA GLU A 96 -1.91 0.18 1.00
C GLU A 96 -1.85 0.39 -0.51
N LEU A 97 -1.74 -0.72 -1.25
CA LEU A 97 -1.66 -0.75 -2.71
C LEU A 97 -2.99 -1.09 -3.37
N LEU A 98 -3.81 -1.90 -2.70
CA LEU A 98 -5.08 -2.41 -3.21
C LEU A 98 -5.97 -2.90 -2.06
N GLU A 99 -7.26 -2.60 -2.13
CA GLU A 99 -8.33 -3.29 -1.41
C GLU A 99 -9.29 -3.87 -2.45
N SER A 100 -9.50 -5.19 -2.46
CA SER A 100 -10.33 -5.86 -3.47
C SER A 100 -10.84 -7.23 -3.00
N GLY A 101 -11.36 -8.03 -3.92
CA GLY A 101 -11.89 -9.37 -3.69
C GLY A 101 -11.83 -10.23 -4.95
N LEU A 102 -11.63 -11.54 -4.76
CA LEU A 102 -11.64 -12.51 -5.85
C LEU A 102 -13.06 -13.00 -6.11
N LYS A 103 -13.40 -13.22 -7.38
CA LYS A 103 -14.58 -14.01 -7.73
C LYS A 103 -14.39 -15.46 -7.29
N ASN A 104 -15.49 -16.12 -6.92
CA ASN A 104 -15.47 -17.54 -6.59
C ASN A 104 -15.64 -18.40 -7.84
N ASP A 105 -14.68 -18.29 -8.74
CA ASP A 105 -14.58 -19.05 -9.99
C ASP A 105 -13.17 -19.65 -10.13
N THR A 106 -12.90 -20.24 -11.29
CA THR A 106 -11.66 -20.93 -11.62
C THR A 106 -10.73 -20.09 -12.49
N VAL A 107 -11.05 -18.81 -12.70
CA VAL A 107 -10.34 -17.93 -13.62
C VAL A 107 -9.35 -17.09 -12.82
N SER A 108 -8.08 -17.11 -13.23
CA SER A 108 -7.05 -16.26 -12.63
C SER A 108 -7.38 -14.78 -12.80
N GLU A 109 -7.13 -13.98 -11.78
CA GLU A 109 -7.50 -12.56 -11.74
C GLU A 109 -6.27 -11.68 -11.50
N THR A 110 -6.08 -10.67 -12.34
CA THR A 110 -4.98 -9.70 -12.25
C THR A 110 -5.51 -8.34 -11.83
N PHE A 111 -4.90 -7.75 -10.81
CA PHE A 111 -5.28 -6.44 -10.25
C PHE A 111 -4.12 -5.45 -10.38
N GLN A 112 -4.43 -4.24 -10.84
CA GLN A 112 -3.48 -3.13 -10.82
C GLN A 112 -3.27 -2.68 -9.38
N LEU A 113 -2.01 -2.52 -9.01
CA LEU A 113 -1.58 -2.02 -7.71
C LEU A 113 -1.27 -0.53 -7.82
N ARG A 114 -1.60 0.23 -6.77
CA ARG A 114 -1.09 1.59 -6.63
C ARG A 114 0.43 1.54 -6.54
N HIS A 115 1.10 2.17 -7.49
CA HIS A 115 2.56 2.19 -7.58
C HIS A 115 3.11 3.62 -7.76
N THR A 116 2.26 4.64 -7.61
CA THR A 116 2.65 6.05 -7.66
C THR A 116 2.15 6.84 -6.46
N VAL A 117 2.88 7.90 -6.13
CA VAL A 117 2.45 8.98 -5.24
C VAL A 117 2.48 10.27 -6.07
N GLY A 118 1.29 10.83 -6.33
CA GLY A 118 1.13 11.80 -7.42
C GLY A 118 1.52 11.15 -8.75
N ASN A 119 2.47 11.77 -9.45
CA ASN A 119 3.00 11.26 -10.73
C ASN A 119 4.33 10.49 -10.59
N SER A 120 4.86 10.36 -9.37
CA SER A 120 6.16 9.73 -9.13
C SER A 120 5.97 8.26 -8.73
N PRO A 121 6.59 7.31 -9.43
CA PRO A 121 6.55 5.91 -9.04
C PRO A 121 7.34 5.65 -7.76
N PHE A 122 6.90 4.68 -6.96
CA PHE A 122 7.64 4.21 -5.79
C PHE A 122 7.92 2.71 -5.84
N PRO A 123 9.12 2.28 -5.41
CA PRO A 123 9.49 0.87 -5.40
C PRO A 123 9.12 0.17 -4.09
N CYS A 124 8.97 -1.14 -4.17
CA CYS A 124 8.80 -2.04 -3.04
C CYS A 124 9.98 -3.02 -2.95
N ARG A 125 10.27 -3.45 -1.72
CA ARG A 125 11.07 -4.65 -1.42
C ARG A 125 10.22 -5.77 -0.85
N TYR A 126 9.13 -5.40 -0.19
CA TYR A 126 8.20 -6.30 0.47
C TYR A 126 6.79 -6.06 -0.03
N ILE A 127 6.02 -7.13 -0.19
CA ILE A 127 4.59 -7.12 -0.49
C ILE A 127 3.88 -7.94 0.58
N LYS A 128 2.87 -7.38 1.23
CA LYS A 128 2.05 -8.06 2.23
C LYS A 128 0.64 -8.26 1.70
N ILE A 129 0.18 -9.50 1.67
CA ILE A 129 -1.19 -9.88 1.30
C ILE A 129 -1.94 -10.18 2.60
N MET A 130 -3.06 -9.49 2.82
CA MET A 130 -3.90 -9.65 4.01
C MET A 130 -5.31 -10.12 3.61
N PRO A 131 -5.60 -11.42 3.75
CA PRO A 131 -6.96 -11.92 3.69
C PRO A 131 -7.86 -11.25 4.75
N LEU A 132 -9.06 -10.87 4.36
CA LEU A 132 -10.06 -10.26 5.24
C LEU A 132 -11.35 -11.08 5.33
N GLN A 133 -11.74 -11.71 4.23
CA GLN A 133 -12.97 -12.51 4.17
C GLN A 133 -12.84 -13.63 3.13
N SER A 134 -13.24 -14.85 3.50
CA SER A 134 -13.43 -15.99 2.62
C SER A 134 -14.85 -16.01 2.05
N TRP A 135 -15.08 -16.73 0.97
CA TRP A 135 -16.44 -16.94 0.44
C TRP A 135 -17.32 -17.78 1.38
N GLY A 136 -16.72 -18.75 2.09
CA GLY A 136 -17.36 -19.49 3.16
C GLY A 136 -17.15 -18.82 4.52
N PRO A 137 -18.21 -18.45 5.27
CA PRO A 137 -18.12 -17.58 6.45
C PRO A 137 -17.31 -18.13 7.64
N SER A 138 -17.07 -19.44 7.70
CA SER A 138 -16.33 -20.09 8.80
C SER A 138 -15.10 -20.88 8.32
N PHE A 139 -14.68 -20.66 7.08
CA PHE A 139 -13.53 -21.35 6.51
C PHE A 139 -12.27 -20.50 6.61
N ASN A 140 -11.13 -21.18 6.67
CA ASN A 140 -9.81 -20.54 6.61
C ASN A 140 -9.59 -19.85 5.25
N PHE A 141 -8.58 -19.00 5.19
CA PHE A 141 -8.20 -18.29 3.98
C PHE A 141 -7.29 -19.16 3.14
N SER A 142 -7.47 -19.18 1.82
CA SER A 142 -6.54 -19.82 0.91
C SER A 142 -6.08 -18.93 -0.22
N ILE A 143 -4.81 -19.05 -0.56
CA ILE A 143 -4.19 -18.45 -1.74
C ILE A 143 -3.55 -19.59 -2.53
N TRP A 144 -3.96 -19.75 -3.79
CA TRP A 144 -3.50 -20.84 -4.65
C TRP A 144 -2.17 -20.51 -5.31
N PHE A 145 -2.11 -19.34 -5.93
CA PHE A 145 -0.94 -18.87 -6.65
C PHE A 145 -0.89 -17.35 -6.65
N VAL A 146 0.32 -16.79 -6.60
CA VAL A 146 0.58 -15.35 -6.70
C VAL A 146 1.68 -15.08 -7.72
N GLU A 147 1.38 -14.22 -8.69
CA GLU A 147 2.39 -13.63 -9.57
C GLU A 147 2.41 -12.11 -9.39
N LEU A 148 3.62 -11.54 -9.35
CA LEU A 148 3.83 -10.10 -9.31
C LEU A 148 4.45 -9.68 -10.62
N THR A 149 3.98 -8.57 -11.20
CA THR A 149 4.59 -8.00 -12.41
C THR A 149 4.87 -6.50 -12.24
N GLY A 150 5.89 -6.04 -12.93
CA GLY A 150 6.30 -4.64 -12.92
C GLY A 150 7.72 -4.46 -13.42
N ILE A 151 8.41 -3.44 -12.91
CA ILE A 151 9.72 -3.00 -13.38
C ILE A 151 10.77 -3.25 -12.30
N ASP A 152 11.80 -4.03 -12.60
CA ASP A 152 12.96 -4.28 -11.73
C ASP A 152 14.29 -3.78 -12.30
N ASN A 153 14.25 -3.06 -13.44
CA ASN A 153 15.44 -2.48 -14.04
C ASN A 153 16.05 -1.46 -13.07
N TRP A 154 17.28 -1.72 -12.63
CA TRP A 154 17.97 -0.92 -11.63
C TRP A 154 18.16 0.54 -12.04
N ASP A 155 18.37 0.82 -13.33
CA ASP A 155 18.53 2.19 -13.84
C ASP A 155 17.26 3.03 -13.68
N ILE A 156 16.09 2.38 -13.64
CA ILE A 156 14.79 3.01 -13.40
C ILE A 156 14.46 3.00 -11.90
N VAL A 157 14.66 1.86 -11.25
CA VAL A 157 14.26 1.65 -9.86
C VAL A 157 15.10 2.48 -8.89
N LYS A 158 16.42 2.60 -9.10
CA LYS A 158 17.32 3.28 -8.17
C LYS A 158 16.94 4.75 -7.94
N PRO A 159 16.73 5.60 -8.97
CA PRO A 159 16.25 6.96 -8.76
C PRO A 159 14.90 7.02 -8.01
N CYS A 160 14.02 6.04 -8.23
CA CYS A 160 12.73 5.97 -7.54
C CYS A 160 12.90 5.63 -6.05
N ILE A 161 13.89 4.80 -5.69
CA ILE A 161 14.24 4.52 -4.29
C ILE A 161 14.70 5.80 -3.60
N GLU A 162 15.64 6.52 -4.21
CA GLU A 162 16.21 7.76 -3.66
C GLU A 162 15.11 8.83 -3.48
N TRP A 163 14.30 9.05 -4.51
CA TRP A 163 13.16 9.95 -4.44
C TRP A 163 12.17 9.55 -3.33
N PHE A 164 11.85 8.26 -3.21
CA PHE A 164 10.89 7.79 -2.23
C PHE A 164 11.41 7.90 -0.79
N TYR A 165 12.72 7.74 -0.57
CA TYR A 165 13.32 8.02 0.73
C TYR A 165 13.18 9.50 1.12
N SER A 166 13.53 10.42 0.23
CA SER A 166 13.37 11.87 0.48
C SER A 166 11.90 12.25 0.70
N TYR A 167 10.98 11.64 -0.06
CA TYR A 167 9.54 11.82 0.13
C TYR A 167 9.09 11.36 1.53
N ARG A 168 9.49 10.15 1.95
CA ARG A 168 9.15 9.60 3.27
C ARG A 168 9.73 10.42 4.41
N GLU A 169 10.96 10.92 4.26
CA GLU A 169 11.58 11.81 5.24
C GLU A 169 10.78 13.11 5.39
N ARG A 170 10.41 13.74 4.27
CA ARG A 170 9.56 14.93 4.28
C ARG A 170 8.20 14.67 4.93
N GLU A 171 7.55 13.55 4.61
CA GLU A 171 6.27 13.19 5.22
C GLU A 171 6.40 12.88 6.72
N ALA A 172 7.49 12.24 7.15
CA ALA A 172 7.74 12.00 8.57
C ALA A 172 7.86 13.33 9.33
N VAL A 173 8.63 14.30 8.81
CA VAL A 173 8.72 15.64 9.39
C VAL A 173 7.35 16.33 9.40
N ARG A 174 6.58 16.24 8.31
CA ARG A 174 5.24 16.82 8.22
C ARG A 174 4.29 16.24 9.28
N LEU A 175 4.34 14.92 9.50
CA LEU A 175 3.55 14.26 10.54
C LEU A 175 4.01 14.65 11.96
N CYS A 176 5.32 14.79 12.19
CA CYS A 176 5.86 15.32 13.44
C CYS A 176 5.36 16.74 13.71
N LEU A 177 5.43 17.64 12.72
CA LEU A 177 4.87 18.99 12.81
C LEU A 177 3.37 18.97 13.16
N LYS A 178 2.61 18.08 12.53
CA LYS A 178 1.18 17.89 12.83
C LYS A 178 0.96 17.50 14.29
N LEU A 179 1.69 16.50 14.77
CA LEU A 179 1.59 15.99 16.14
C LEU A 179 1.98 17.06 17.17
N ILE A 180 3.12 17.73 16.97
CA ILE A 180 3.62 18.78 17.87
C ILE A 180 2.61 19.93 17.98
N ARG A 181 1.99 20.34 16.87
CA ARG A 181 0.92 21.35 16.87
C ARG A 181 -0.32 20.88 17.62
N GLN A 182 -0.72 19.61 17.49
CA GLN A 182 -1.84 19.04 18.24
C GLN A 182 -1.60 18.98 19.75
N LEU A 183 -0.33 18.86 20.17
CA LEU A 183 0.09 18.92 21.56
C LEU A 183 0.32 20.36 22.08
N ASP A 184 0.11 21.36 21.21
CA ASP A 184 0.33 22.79 21.47
C ASP A 184 1.75 23.17 21.91
N TYR A 185 2.75 22.41 21.45
CA TYR A 185 4.16 22.71 21.70
C TYR A 185 4.73 23.67 20.65
N GLN A 186 4.30 24.94 20.68
CA GLN A 186 4.64 25.93 19.65
C GLN A 186 6.14 26.18 19.46
N GLU A 187 6.93 26.27 20.54
CA GLU A 187 8.38 26.48 20.42
C GLU A 187 9.06 25.36 19.61
N ALA A 188 8.68 24.10 19.89
CA ALA A 188 9.19 22.95 19.16
C ALA A 188 8.67 22.90 17.72
N PHE A 189 7.43 23.34 17.50
CA PHE A 189 6.82 23.44 16.17
C PHE A 189 7.59 24.42 15.28
N ASP A 190 7.78 25.65 15.75
CA ASP A 190 8.46 26.72 15.03
C ASP A 190 9.94 26.37 14.77
N ALA A 191 10.60 25.77 15.76
CA ALA A 191 11.98 25.29 15.62
C ALA A 191 12.12 24.21 14.54
N LEU A 192 11.23 23.21 14.53
CA LEU A 192 11.28 22.14 13.53
C LEU A 192 10.87 22.65 12.13
N GLN A 193 9.86 23.51 12.04
CA GLN A 193 9.37 24.03 10.77
C GLN A 193 10.42 24.91 10.09
N SER A 194 11.04 25.83 10.84
CA SER A 194 12.08 26.73 10.32
C SER A 194 13.34 25.99 9.86
N ARG A 195 13.71 24.89 10.52
CA ARG A 195 14.89 24.09 10.16
C ARG A 195 14.67 23.14 9.00
N SER A 196 13.48 22.56 8.90
CA SER A 196 13.18 21.53 7.91
C SER A 196 12.69 22.08 6.57
N ASN A 197 12.19 23.33 6.52
CA ASN A 197 11.52 23.92 5.36
C ASN A 197 10.33 23.08 4.84
N VAL A 198 9.77 22.21 5.67
CA VAL A 198 8.61 21.39 5.33
C VAL A 198 7.34 22.16 5.67
N LEU A 199 6.50 22.38 4.66
CA LEU A 199 5.16 22.92 4.84
C LEU A 199 4.26 21.83 5.44
N LEU A 200 3.64 22.12 6.59
CA LEU A 200 2.68 21.22 7.24
C LEU A 200 1.42 21.02 6.39
N GLU A 201 0.89 22.12 5.88
CA GLU A 201 -0.37 22.21 5.14
C GLU A 201 -0.34 23.41 4.19
N ASP A 202 -1.40 23.57 3.40
CA ASP A 202 -1.56 24.72 2.53
C ASP A 202 -1.57 26.04 3.33
N PRO A 203 -0.94 27.13 2.83
CA PRO A 203 -0.99 28.43 3.49
C PRO A 203 -2.40 28.92 3.83
N LEU A 204 -3.40 28.59 3.02
CA LEU A 204 -4.81 28.92 3.28
C LEU A 204 -5.35 28.19 4.50
N LEU A 205 -5.00 26.91 4.69
CA LEU A 205 -5.36 26.14 5.88
C LEU A 205 -4.67 26.67 7.14
N SER A 206 -3.40 27.06 7.00
CA SER A 206 -2.66 27.69 8.10
C SER A 206 -3.30 29.00 8.53
N LYS A 207 -3.73 29.83 7.56
CA LYS A 207 -4.47 31.08 7.82
C LYS A 207 -5.83 30.81 8.46
N LEU A 208 -6.57 29.81 7.98
CA LEU A 208 -7.86 29.44 8.56
C LEU A 208 -7.71 29.03 10.03
N HIS A 209 -6.72 28.20 10.35
CA HIS A 209 -6.46 27.83 11.75
C HIS A 209 -6.08 29.04 12.60
N ASP A 210 -5.31 29.99 12.09
CA ASP A 210 -4.96 31.19 12.84
C ASP A 210 -6.22 32.03 13.18
N LEU A 211 -7.07 32.30 12.19
CA LEU A 211 -8.30 33.07 12.36
C LEU A 211 -9.30 32.37 13.29
N LEU A 212 -9.58 31.10 13.03
CA LEU A 212 -10.63 30.36 13.74
C LEU A 212 -10.19 29.84 15.11
N VAL A 213 -8.98 29.25 15.20
CA VAL A 213 -8.54 28.52 16.40
C VAL A 213 -7.70 29.40 17.31
N LYS A 214 -6.73 30.16 16.77
CA LYS A 214 -5.84 30.99 17.59
C LYS A 214 -6.48 32.31 18.01
N ARG A 215 -7.16 33.00 17.07
CA ARG A 215 -7.76 34.33 17.30
C ARG A 215 -9.23 34.28 17.67
N GLY A 216 -9.95 33.23 17.28
CA GLY A 216 -11.41 33.14 17.47
C GLY A 216 -12.21 34.21 16.71
N ASN A 217 -11.68 34.72 15.59
CA ASN A 217 -12.33 35.77 14.79
C ASN A 217 -13.26 35.14 13.76
N TYR A 218 -14.53 34.90 14.15
CA TYR A 218 -15.51 34.21 13.32
C TYR A 218 -15.93 35.02 12.09
N GLU A 219 -16.06 36.35 12.20
CA GLU A 219 -16.45 37.23 11.08
C GLU A 219 -15.39 37.22 9.97
N GLU A 220 -14.11 37.38 10.35
CA GLU A 220 -13.00 37.32 9.38
C GLU A 220 -12.82 35.91 8.82
N THR A 221 -13.15 34.88 9.60
CA THR A 221 -13.15 33.49 9.13
C THR A 221 -14.20 33.27 8.06
N GLU A 222 -15.44 33.72 8.26
CA GLU A 222 -16.52 33.59 7.27
C GLU A 222 -16.17 34.30 5.96
N LEU A 223 -15.70 35.55 6.04
CA LEU A 223 -15.24 36.32 4.87
C LEU A 223 -14.11 35.60 4.12
N PHE A 224 -13.13 35.05 4.85
CA PHE A 224 -12.03 34.32 4.26
C PHE A 224 -12.50 33.04 3.54
N MET A 225 -13.45 32.30 4.13
CA MET A 225 -14.04 31.11 3.51
C MET A 225 -14.83 31.43 2.23
N GLU A 226 -15.61 32.52 2.22
CA GLU A 226 -16.35 32.98 1.03
C GLU A 226 -15.41 33.36 -0.12
N GLN A 227 -14.30 34.04 0.18
CA GLN A 227 -13.27 34.39 -0.81
C GLN A 227 -12.60 33.14 -1.42
N CYS A 228 -12.35 32.12 -0.59
CA CYS A 228 -11.79 30.86 -1.06
C CYS A 228 -12.78 30.08 -1.92
N ALA A 229 -14.08 30.11 -1.58
CA ALA A 229 -15.13 29.43 -2.34
C ALA A 229 -15.42 30.07 -3.71
N THR A 230 -15.24 31.39 -3.82
CA THR A 230 -15.45 32.15 -5.06
C THR A 230 -14.23 32.18 -5.98
N SER A 231 -13.03 31.95 -5.44
CA SER A 231 -11.81 31.75 -6.22
C SER A 231 -11.83 30.37 -6.89
N LYS A 232 -12.43 30.30 -8.10
CA LYS A 232 -12.35 29.11 -8.95
C LYS A 232 -10.89 28.68 -9.13
N THR A 233 -10.57 27.48 -8.66
CA THR A 233 -9.38 26.71 -9.04
C THR A 233 -9.61 26.02 -10.38
#